data_AF-A0A7W8XLE6-F1
#
_entry.id   AF-A0A7W8XLE6-F1
#
_cell.length_a   1.000
_cell.length_b   1.000
_cell.length_c   1.000
_cell.angle_alpha   90.00
_cell.angle_beta   90.00
_cell.angle_gamma   90.00
#
_symmetry.space_group_name_H-M   'P 1'
#
loop_
_entity.id
_entity.type
_entity.pdbx_description
1 polymer ?
#
loop_
_entity_poly.entity_id
_entity_poly.type
_entity_poly.pdbx_seq_one_letter_code
_entity_poly.pdbx_strand_id
1 'polypeptide(L)'
;MTMDEAFGGMPDVAWLKRVLPKAEVAMRSNNRDVQATLCARGAGLAVLPRPLGDAIAGIERVDIGETPPGRDTWVGYHRDLKRLARLRALLDLVIERLAN
;
A
#
# COMPACT_ATOMS: atom_id res chain seq x y z
N MET A 1 -10.73 -8.06 0.67
CA MET A 1 -9.71 -8.09 1.74
C MET A 1 -9.32 -6.67 2.10
N THR A 2 -9.10 -6.38 3.38
CA THR A 2 -8.80 -5.01 3.84
C THR A 2 -7.63 -4.98 4.81
N MET A 3 -7.12 -3.78 5.10
CA MET A 3 -6.19 -3.59 6.21
C MET A 3 -6.87 -3.90 7.54
N ASP A 4 -6.06 -4.35 8.50
CA ASP A 4 -6.47 -4.39 9.90
C ASP A 4 -6.52 -2.95 10.46
N GLU A 5 -7.54 -2.66 11.27
CA GLU A 5 -7.86 -1.32 11.80
C GLU A 5 -7.47 -1.17 13.28
N ALA A 6 -6.77 -2.16 13.86
CA ALA A 6 -6.48 -2.25 15.31
C ALA A 6 -5.76 -1.03 15.93
N PHE A 7 -5.11 -0.18 15.13
CA PHE A 7 -4.35 0.99 15.61
C PHE A 7 -4.76 2.32 14.95
N GLY A 8 -5.94 2.37 14.33
CA GLY A 8 -6.45 3.56 13.65
C GLY A 8 -7.06 3.21 12.30
N GLY A 9 -8.16 3.89 11.94
CA GLY A 9 -8.84 3.67 10.67
C GLY A 9 -7.91 3.98 9.50
N MET A 10 -7.80 3.05 8.55
CA MET A 10 -7.01 3.30 7.34
C MET A 10 -7.89 3.93 6.26
N PRO A 11 -7.44 5.01 5.59
CA PRO A 11 -8.24 5.71 4.58
C PRO A 11 -8.76 4.80 3.46
N ASP A 12 -7.99 3.79 3.05
CA ASP A 12 -8.37 2.82 2.03
C ASP A 12 -9.49 1.88 2.47
N VAL A 13 -9.60 1.58 3.77
CA VAL A 13 -10.69 0.74 4.30
C VAL A 13 -12.01 1.50 4.27
N ALA A 14 -12.01 2.77 4.69
CA ALA A 14 -13.20 3.62 4.61
C ALA A 14 -13.64 3.82 3.16
N TRP A 15 -12.69 4.05 2.26
CA TRP A 15 -12.93 4.15 0.82
C TRP A 15 -13.51 2.85 0.24
N LEU A 16 -12.94 1.67 0.57
CA LEU A 16 -13.44 0.38 0.09
C LEU A 16 -14.90 0.13 0.52
N LYS A 17 -15.22 0.40 1.79
CA LYS A 17 -16.59 0.25 2.32
C LYS A 17 -17.58 1.17 1.60
N ARG A 18 -17.16 2.37 1.21
CA ARG A 18 -18.00 3.34 0.48
C ARG A 18 -18.21 2.95 -0.98
N VAL A 19 -17.16 2.54 -1.69
CA VAL A 19 -17.25 2.22 -3.13
C VAL A 19 -17.85 0.83 -3.38
N LEU A 20 -17.66 -0.11 -2.45
CA LEU A 20 -18.19 -1.48 -2.53
C LEU A 20 -19.07 -1.79 -1.31
N PRO A 21 -20.22 -1.12 -1.13
CA PRO A 21 -21.02 -1.23 0.09
C PRO A 21 -21.68 -2.60 0.30
N LYS A 22 -21.73 -3.44 -0.75
CA LYS A 22 -22.27 -4.81 -0.70
C LYS A 22 -21.19 -5.88 -0.63
N ALA A 23 -19.91 -5.50 -0.57
CA ALA A 23 -18.81 -6.45 -0.50
C ALA A 23 -18.56 -6.89 0.95
N GLU A 24 -18.38 -8.19 1.15
CA GLU A 24 -18.02 -8.75 2.45
C GLU A 24 -16.51 -8.77 2.67
N VAL A 25 -16.09 -8.59 3.91
CA VAL A 25 -14.66 -8.64 4.27
C VAL A 25 -14.24 -10.09 4.50
N ALA A 26 -13.73 -10.73 3.45
CA ALA A 26 -13.22 -12.11 3.53
C ALA A 26 -12.00 -12.26 4.46
N MET A 27 -11.14 -11.25 4.55
CA MET A 27 -9.96 -11.26 5.43
C MET A 27 -9.44 -9.85 5.73
N ARG A 28 -8.82 -9.69 6.90
CA ARG A 28 -8.07 -8.51 7.33
C ARG A 28 -6.61 -8.88 7.62
N SER A 29 -5.67 -8.05 7.18
CA SER A 29 -4.24 -8.19 7.50
C SER A 29 -3.55 -6.84 7.36
N ASN A 30 -2.56 -6.55 8.19
CA ASN A 30 -1.66 -5.41 8.00
C ASN A 30 -0.51 -5.71 7.03
N ASN A 31 -0.36 -6.97 6.60
CA ASN A 31 0.66 -7.38 5.64
C ASN A 31 0.10 -7.31 4.21
N ARG A 32 0.72 -6.46 3.38
CA ARG A 32 0.31 -6.24 1.99
C ARG A 32 0.63 -7.41 1.06
N ASP A 33 1.73 -8.12 1.29
CA ASP A 33 2.10 -9.30 0.49
C ASP A 33 1.08 -10.43 0.67
N VAL A 34 0.59 -10.60 1.91
CA VAL A 34 -0.48 -11.57 2.21
C VAL A 34 -1.77 -11.20 1.48
N GLN A 35 -2.17 -9.92 1.52
CA GLN A 35 -3.35 -9.45 0.79
C GLN A 35 -3.21 -9.66 -0.72
N ALA A 36 -2.04 -9.34 -1.28
CA ALA A 36 -1.77 -9.48 -2.70
C ALA A 36 -1.78 -10.95 -3.14
N THR A 37 -1.14 -11.83 -2.38
CA THR A 37 -1.11 -13.27 -2.66
C THR A 37 -2.52 -13.86 -2.67
N LEU A 38 -3.37 -13.47 -1.73
CA LEU A 38 -4.75 -13.96 -1.69
C LEU A 38 -5.63 -13.35 -2.79
N CYS A 39 -5.38 -12.10 -3.16
CA CYS A 39 -6.01 -11.46 -4.32
C CYS A 39 -5.70 -12.24 -5.60
N ALA A 40 -4.43 -12.54 -5.84
CA ALA A 40 -3.97 -13.33 -6.98
C ALA A 40 -4.55 -14.76 -7.01
N ARG A 41 -4.91 -15.30 -5.84
CA ARG A 41 -5.55 -16.62 -5.69
C ARG A 41 -7.09 -16.58 -5.76
N GLY A 42 -7.68 -15.43 -6.08
CA GLY A 42 -9.13 -15.30 -6.27
C GLY A 42 -9.93 -15.15 -4.97
N ALA A 43 -9.30 -14.83 -3.84
CA ALA A 43 -10.02 -14.59 -2.57
C ALA A 43 -10.85 -13.28 -2.59
N GLY A 44 -10.70 -12.45 -3.63
CA GLY A 44 -11.46 -11.22 -3.85
C GLY A 44 -10.57 -10.00 -4.08
N LEU A 45 -11.14 -8.80 -3.91
CA LEU A 45 -10.48 -7.53 -4.18
C LEU A 45 -9.59 -7.08 -3.02
N ALA A 46 -8.51 -6.37 -3.34
CA ALA A 46 -7.62 -5.70 -2.40
C ALA A 46 -7.16 -4.34 -2.95
N VAL A 47 -6.98 -3.34 -2.06
CA VAL A 47 -6.26 -2.11 -2.40
C VAL A 47 -4.78 -2.36 -2.14
N LEU A 48 -3.93 -2.21 -3.15
CA LEU A 48 -2.49 -2.50 -3.06
C LEU A 48 -1.67 -1.29 -3.54
N PRO A 49 -0.46 -1.06 -3.00
CA PRO A 49 0.51 -0.18 -3.63
C PRO A 49 0.79 -0.65 -5.07
N ARG A 50 0.88 0.29 -6.02
CA ARG A 50 1.10 -0.02 -7.44
C ARG A 50 2.33 -0.89 -7.69
N PRO A 51 3.51 -0.61 -7.10
CA PRO A 51 4.69 -1.46 -7.32
C PRO A 51 4.49 -2.92 -6.90
N LEU A 52 3.70 -3.16 -5.85
CA LEU A 52 3.38 -4.51 -5.39
C LEU A 52 2.36 -5.20 -6.30
N GLY A 53 1.26 -4.51 -6.60
CA GLY A 53 0.19 -5.07 -7.44
C GLY A 53 0.65 -5.36 -8.86
N ASP A 54 1.43 -4.47 -9.45
CA ASP A 54 1.91 -4.59 -10.84
C ASP A 54 3.00 -5.68 -10.99
N ALA A 55 3.68 -6.05 -9.90
CA ALA A 55 4.73 -7.07 -9.91
C ALA A 55 4.21 -8.51 -9.77
N ILE A 56 2.94 -8.72 -9.41
CA ILE A 56 2.38 -10.04 -9.13
C ILE A 56 1.49 -10.49 -10.29
N ALA A 57 1.91 -11.55 -10.98
CA ALA A 57 1.10 -12.21 -12.00
C ALA A 57 -0.24 -12.71 -11.42
N GLY A 58 -1.31 -12.54 -12.19
CA GLY A 58 -2.67 -12.91 -11.77
C GLY A 58 -3.38 -11.84 -10.93
N ILE A 59 -2.76 -10.69 -10.68
CA ILE A 59 -3.45 -9.50 -10.19
C ILE A 59 -3.73 -8.57 -11.38
N GLU A 60 -4.99 -8.15 -11.48
CA GLU A 60 -5.43 -7.17 -12.47
C GLU A 60 -5.98 -5.94 -11.77
N ARG A 61 -5.72 -4.76 -12.36
CA ARG A 61 -6.28 -3.52 -11.85
C ARG A 61 -7.75 -3.45 -12.23
N VAL A 62 -8.61 -3.32 -11.22
CA VAL A 62 -10.03 -3.05 -11.41
C VAL A 62 -10.28 -1.54 -11.37
N ASP A 63 -10.87 -0.99 -12.43
CA ASP A 63 -11.36 0.37 -12.43
C ASP A 63 -12.77 0.41 -11.82
N ILE A 64 -12.91 1.14 -10.72
CA ILE A 64 -14.18 1.31 -9.99
C ILE A 64 -14.67 2.76 -10.04
N GLY A 65 -14.15 3.56 -10.97
CA GLY A 65 -14.57 4.95 -11.22
C GLY A 65 -14.01 5.98 -10.24
N GLU A 66 -13.32 5.54 -9.18
CA GLU A 66 -12.66 6.39 -8.21
C GLU A 66 -11.33 5.76 -7.78
N THR A 67 -10.33 6.56 -7.46
CA THR A 67 -9.02 6.07 -6.96
C THR A 67 -9.03 6.06 -5.43
N PRO A 68 -8.45 5.04 -4.77
CA PRO A 68 -8.28 5.07 -3.31
C PRO A 68 -7.40 6.25 -2.88
N PRO A 69 -7.56 6.74 -1.63
CA PRO A 69 -6.68 7.75 -1.09
C PRO A 69 -5.21 7.30 -1.12
N GLY A 70 -4.33 8.20 -1.55
CA GLY A 70 -2.90 7.98 -1.55
C GLY A 70 -2.33 7.82 -0.15
N ARG A 71 -1.09 7.31 -0.07
CA ARG A 71 -0.31 7.30 1.16
C ARG A 71 1.00 8.04 0.94
N ASP A 72 1.28 9.00 1.80
CA ASP A 72 2.59 9.64 1.83
C ASP A 72 3.63 8.69 2.42
N THR A 73 4.75 8.53 1.72
CA THR A 73 5.88 7.74 2.20
C THR A 73 6.93 8.70 2.75
N TRP A 74 7.27 8.52 4.03
CA TRP A 74 8.25 9.34 4.73
C TRP A 74 9.52 8.52 4.99
N VAL A 75 10.68 9.14 4.79
CA VAL A 75 11.97 8.54 5.15
C VAL A 75 12.46 9.15 6.46
N GLY A 76 12.49 8.34 7.52
CA GLY A 76 12.95 8.74 8.85
C GLY A 76 14.38 8.31 9.12
N TYR A 77 15.19 9.21 9.71
CA TYR A 77 16.52 8.92 10.21
C TYR A 77 16.80 9.73 11.49
N HIS A 78 17.70 9.22 12.36
CA HIS A 78 18.08 9.93 13.57
C HIS A 78 18.82 11.24 13.23
N ARG A 79 18.51 12.32 13.95
CA ARG A 79 19.07 13.67 13.70
C ARG A 79 20.60 13.67 13.59
N ASP A 80 21.26 12.87 14.40
CA ASP A 80 22.73 12.82 14.46
C ASP A 80 23.35 12.23 13.18
N LEU A 81 22.60 11.42 12.45
CA LEU A 81 23.04 10.83 11.18
C LEU A 81 22.96 11.83 10.01
N LYS A 82 22.29 12.98 10.19
CA LYS A 82 22.04 13.98 9.12
C LYS A 82 23.31 14.42 8.38
N ARG A 83 24.46 14.45 9.07
CA ARG A 83 25.75 14.89 8.52
C ARG A 83 26.59 13.76 7.89
N LEU A 84 26.16 12.50 7.98
CA LEU A 84 26.90 11.39 7.38
C LEU A 84 26.74 11.39 5.86
N ALA A 85 27.84 11.62 5.15
CA ALA A 85 27.86 11.68 3.69
C ALA A 85 27.23 10.44 3.02
N ARG A 86 27.53 9.24 3.54
CA ARG A 86 26.95 7.98 3.02
C ARG A 86 25.43 7.90 3.18
N LEU A 87 24.86 8.46 4.25
CA LEU A 87 23.41 8.49 4.43
C LEU A 87 22.79 9.46 3.43
N ARG A 88 23.39 10.64 3.24
CA ARG A 88 22.93 11.60 2.24
C ARG A 88 22.93 11.01 0.83
N ALA A 89 24.03 10.38 0.42
CA ALA A 89 24.13 9.72 -0.88
C ALA A 89 23.04 8.64 -1.07
N LEU A 90 22.77 7.84 -0.03
CA LEU A 90 21.69 6.84 -0.08
C LEU A 90 20.32 7.49 -0.19
N LEU A 91 20.04 8.54 0.59
CA LEU A 91 18.76 9.25 0.53
C LEU A 91 18.53 9.88 -0.83
N ASP A 92 19.55 10.54 -1.39
CA ASP A 92 19.47 11.17 -2.71
C ASP A 92 19.18 10.12 -3.79
N LEU A 93 19.88 8.96 -3.75
CA LEU A 93 19.62 7.83 -4.66
C LEU A 93 18.20 7.25 -4.48
N VAL A 94 17.75 7.05 -3.24
CA VAL A 94 16.43 6.49 -2.94
C VAL A 94 15.32 7.41 -3.45
N ILE A 95 15.46 8.71 -3.21
CA ILE A 95 14.50 9.73 -3.69
C ILE A 95 14.47 9.73 -5.22
N GLU A 96 15.63 9.75 -5.88
CA GLU A 96 15.71 9.70 -7.35
C GLU A 96 14.97 8.47 -7.93
N ARG A 97 15.06 7.32 -7.26
CA ARG A 97 14.48 6.06 -7.75
C ARG A 97 13.01 5.87 -7.41
N LEU A 98 12.53 6.45 -6.31
CA LEU A 98 11.23 6.10 -5.72
C LEU A 98 10.27 7.28 -5.50
N ALA A 99 10.68 8.53 -5.72
CA ALA A 99 9.82 9.71 -5.51
C ALA A 99 8.82 9.99 -6.67
N ASN A 100 8.42 8.95 -7.42
CA ASN A 100 7.49 9.03 -8.55
C ASN A 100 6.06 8.69 -8.14
#